data_AF-A0A962JRG0-F1
#
_entry.id   AF-A0A962JRG0-F1
#
_cell.length_a   1.000
_cell.length_b   1.000
_cell.length_c   1.000
_cell.angle_alpha   90.00
_cell.angle_beta   90.00
_cell.angle_gamma   90.00
#
_symmetry.space_group_name_H-M   'P 1'
#
loop_
_entity.id
_entity.type
_entity.pdbx_description
1 polymer ?
#
loop_
_entity_poly.entity_id
_entity_poly.type
_entity_poly.pdbx_seq_one_letter_code
_entity_poly.pdbx_strand_id
1 'polypeptide(L)'
;MSINHELEQMKNGWEKHGISKRFSSVHHFSSEKFATKPSGLKGFYNWCKDRDILDENYQTVQRANRVIALIADGKTTDSAIAQAWREFPICKR
;
A
#
# COMPACT_ATOMS: atom_id res chain seq x y z
N MET A 1 -6.53 -13.84 -8.43
CA MET A 1 -7.31 -12.60 -8.21
C MET A 1 -6.83 -11.57 -9.22
N SER A 2 -7.71 -10.68 -9.71
CA SER A 2 -7.32 -9.61 -10.64
C SER A 2 -6.66 -8.46 -9.87
N ILE A 3 -5.67 -7.79 -10.46
CA ILE A 3 -5.04 -6.58 -9.92
C ILE A 3 -6.09 -5.52 -9.56
N ASN A 4 -7.16 -5.39 -10.34
CA ASN A 4 -8.25 -4.45 -10.06
C ASN A 4 -8.98 -4.79 -8.76
N HIS A 5 -9.15 -6.07 -8.46
CA HIS A 5 -9.74 -6.50 -7.20
C HIS A 5 -8.86 -6.12 -6.00
N GLU A 6 -7.54 -6.31 -6.12
CA GLU A 6 -6.59 -5.94 -5.07
C GLU A 6 -6.50 -4.42 -4.86
N LEU A 7 -6.62 -3.64 -5.94
CA LEU A 7 -6.68 -2.18 -5.88
C LEU A 7 -7.93 -1.68 -5.17
N GLU A 8 -9.09 -2.28 -5.47
CA GLU A 8 -10.35 -1.96 -4.78
C GLU A 8 -10.29 -2.34 -3.31
N GLN A 9 -9.79 -3.54 -3.00
CA GLN A 9 -9.60 -3.99 -1.61
C GLN A 9 -8.70 -3.02 -0.84
N MET A 10 -7.60 -2.58 -1.46
CA MET A 10 -6.69 -1.62 -0.88
C MET A 10 -7.40 -0.31 -0.57
N LYS A 11 -8.04 0.32 -1.57
CA LYS A 11 -8.72 1.60 -1.37
C LYS A 11 -9.78 1.50 -0.28
N ASN A 12 -10.68 0.55 -0.41
CA ASN A 12 -11.84 0.45 0.48
C ASN A 12 -11.44 0.02 1.89
N GLY A 13 -10.43 -0.83 2.06
CA GLY A 13 -9.92 -1.22 3.37
C GLY A 13 -9.23 -0.05 4.09
N TRP A 14 -8.41 0.74 3.40
CA TRP A 14 -7.75 1.90 4.00
C TRP A 14 -8.74 3.02 4.38
N GLU A 15 -9.80 3.19 3.61
CA GLU A 15 -10.92 4.10 3.94
C GLU A 15 -11.69 3.59 5.16
N LYS A 16 -12.08 2.31 5.16
CA LYS A 16 -12.82 1.65 6.25
C LYS A 16 -12.08 1.70 7.60
N HIS A 17 -10.77 1.50 7.59
CA HIS A 17 -9.95 1.54 8.81
C HIS A 17 -9.52 2.97 9.20
N GLY A 18 -9.90 4.01 8.44
CA GLY A 18 -9.58 5.41 8.78
C GLY A 18 -8.09 5.75 8.68
N ILE A 19 -7.29 4.92 8.02
CA ILE A 19 -5.81 5.06 7.94
C ILE A 19 -5.33 5.68 6.63
N SER A 20 -6.22 6.16 5.77
CA SER A 20 -5.87 6.72 4.44
C SER A 20 -4.76 7.79 4.47
N LYS A 21 -4.68 8.60 5.55
CA LYS A 21 -3.61 9.61 5.74
C LYS A 21 -2.21 9.01 5.90
N ARG A 22 -2.12 7.73 6.26
CA ARG A 22 -0.87 6.98 6.45
C ARG A 22 -0.43 6.22 5.20
N PHE A 23 -1.15 6.35 4.08
CA PHE A 23 -0.86 5.55 2.87
C PHE A 23 0.54 5.80 2.32
N SER A 24 1.05 7.02 2.46
CA SER A 24 2.44 7.34 2.13
C SER A 24 3.42 6.39 2.81
N SER A 25 3.17 5.95 4.04
CA SER A 25 4.05 5.05 4.82
C SER A 25 4.21 3.64 4.23
N VAL A 26 3.41 3.24 3.24
CA VAL A 26 3.53 1.93 2.56
C VAL A 26 3.91 2.06 1.09
N HIS A 27 4.10 3.29 0.59
CA HIS A 27 4.47 3.55 -0.80
C HIS A 27 5.98 3.43 -0.95
N HIS A 28 6.49 2.86 -2.05
CA HIS A 28 7.95 2.80 -2.30
C HIS A 28 8.67 4.19 -2.28
N PHE A 29 7.97 5.29 -2.60
CA PHE A 29 8.45 6.67 -2.44
C PHE A 29 8.61 7.12 -0.97
N SER A 30 8.18 6.32 0.01
CA SER A 30 8.50 6.56 1.42
C SER A 30 9.79 5.91 1.89
N SER A 31 10.47 5.15 1.01
CA SER A 31 11.84 4.74 1.26
C SER A 31 12.79 5.90 0.98
N GLU A 32 13.89 5.97 1.73
CA GLU A 32 14.93 6.99 1.55
C GLU A 32 15.46 7.07 0.11
N LYS A 33 15.39 5.95 -0.63
CA LYS A 33 15.87 5.84 -2.01
C LYS A 33 15.02 6.60 -3.03
N PHE A 34 13.75 6.87 -2.77
CA PHE A 34 12.82 7.43 -3.76
C PHE A 34 11.92 8.55 -3.21
N ALA A 35 12.37 9.31 -2.20
CA ALA A 35 11.55 10.33 -1.54
C ALA A 35 11.26 11.57 -2.40
N THR A 36 10.42 11.45 -3.43
CA THR A 36 9.92 12.57 -4.25
C THR A 36 8.39 12.57 -4.24
N LYS A 37 7.81 13.01 -3.11
CA LYS A 37 6.36 13.25 -2.90
C LYS A 37 5.48 11.99 -3.03
N PRO A 38 5.26 11.24 -1.94
CA PRO A 38 4.38 10.08 -1.98
C PRO A 38 2.96 10.51 -2.37
N SER A 39 2.39 9.82 -3.37
CA SER A 39 0.99 10.01 -3.70
C SER A 39 0.12 9.48 -2.55
N GLY A 40 -0.85 10.28 -2.09
CA GLY A 40 -1.84 9.80 -1.13
C GLY A 40 -2.73 8.71 -1.76
N LEU A 41 -3.43 7.93 -0.93
CA LEU A 41 -4.25 6.78 -1.36
C LEU A 41 -5.08 7.05 -2.63
N LYS A 42 -5.83 8.16 -2.65
CA LYS A 42 -6.68 8.53 -3.79
C LYS A 42 -5.88 8.81 -5.07
N GLY A 43 -4.73 9.48 -4.93
CA GLY A 43 -3.85 9.77 -6.07
C GLY A 43 -3.25 8.49 -6.64
N PHE A 44 -2.75 7.62 -5.78
CA PHE A 44 -2.22 6.32 -6.16
C PHE A 44 -3.28 5.44 -6.84
N TYR A 45 -4.46 5.30 -6.22
CA TYR A 45 -5.56 4.51 -6.78
C TYR A 45 -6.01 5.02 -8.16
N ASN A 46 -6.22 6.33 -8.31
CA ASN A 46 -6.61 6.93 -9.60
C ASN A 46 -5.53 6.74 -10.67
N TRP A 47 -4.26 6.71 -10.28
CA TRP A 47 -3.17 6.40 -11.20
C TRP A 47 -3.20 4.90 -11.58
N CYS A 48 -3.46 3.99 -10.64
CA CYS A 48 -3.41 2.54 -10.91
C CYS A 48 -4.62 1.98 -11.65
N LYS A 49 -5.85 2.46 -11.38
CA LYS A 49 -7.10 1.78 -11.79
C LYS A 49 -7.29 1.56 -13.30
N ASP A 50 -6.60 2.35 -14.14
CA ASP A 50 -6.70 2.29 -15.60
C ASP A 50 -5.36 1.85 -16.24
N ARG A 51 -4.46 1.24 -15.44
CA ARG A 51 -3.10 0.87 -15.85
C ARG A 51 -2.75 -0.54 -15.40
N ASP A 52 -1.96 -1.22 -16.22
CA ASP A 52 -1.26 -2.42 -15.79
C ASP A 52 -0.11 -2.01 -14.86
N ILE A 53 -0.29 -2.24 -13.57
CA ILE A 53 0.73 -1.95 -12.56
C ILE A 53 1.64 -3.15 -12.36
N LEU A 54 2.95 -2.88 -12.34
CA LEU A 54 4.00 -3.86 -12.16
C LEU A 54 4.97 -3.41 -11.06
N ASP A 55 5.88 -4.30 -10.70
CA ASP A 55 7.01 -4.05 -9.79
C ASP A 55 6.60 -3.33 -8.49
N GLU A 56 7.24 -2.19 -8.21
CA GLU A 56 7.08 -1.40 -6.99
C GLU A 56 5.65 -0.90 -6.75
N ASN A 57 4.89 -0.64 -7.81
CA ASN A 57 3.49 -0.23 -7.69
C ASN A 57 2.63 -1.41 -7.25
N TYR A 58 2.80 -2.57 -7.88
CA TYR A 58 2.09 -3.77 -7.46
C TYR A 58 2.47 -4.18 -6.03
N GLN A 59 3.76 -4.10 -5.68
CA GLN A 59 4.21 -4.38 -4.33
C GLN A 59 3.71 -3.35 -3.29
N THR A 60 3.47 -2.10 -3.70
CA THR A 60 2.80 -1.10 -2.85
C THR A 60 1.36 -1.55 -2.54
N VAL A 61 0.64 -2.07 -3.53
CA VAL A 61 -0.71 -2.66 -3.32
C VAL A 61 -0.66 -3.84 -2.37
N GLN A 62 0.29 -4.77 -2.57
CA GLN A 62 0.47 -5.93 -1.70
C GLN A 62 0.75 -5.53 -0.25
N ARG A 63 1.68 -4.58 -0.03
CA ARG A 63 1.94 -4.01 1.31
C ARG A 63 0.68 -3.41 1.91
N ALA A 64 -0.03 -2.59 1.15
CA ALA A 64 -1.21 -1.89 1.62
C ALA A 64 -2.33 -2.88 2.01
N ASN A 65 -2.56 -3.93 1.22
CA ASN A 65 -3.50 -5.00 1.54
C ASN A 65 -3.06 -5.82 2.76
N ARG A 66 -1.76 -6.05 2.91
CA ARG A 66 -1.24 -6.73 4.10
C ARG A 66 -1.46 -5.92 5.37
N VAL A 67 -1.29 -4.60 5.32
CA VAL A 67 -1.61 -3.72 6.47
C VAL A 67 -3.07 -3.85 6.87
N ILE A 68 -4.00 -3.87 5.90
CA ILE A 68 -5.44 -4.05 6.19
C ILE A 68 -5.67 -5.38 6.91
N ALA A 69 -5.11 -6.48 6.41
CA ALA A 69 -5.27 -7.79 7.03
C ALA A 69 -4.73 -7.81 8.47
N LEU A 70 -3.54 -7.25 8.69
CA LEU A 70 -2.92 -7.19 10.02
C LEU A 70 -3.71 -6.33 11.02
N ILE A 71 -4.33 -5.24 10.57
CA ILE A 71 -5.21 -4.42 11.42
C ILE A 71 -6.51 -5.17 11.74
N ALA A 72 -7.07 -5.91 10.77
CA ALA A 72 -8.23 -6.76 11.01
C ALA A 72 -7.94 -7.86 12.05
N ASP A 73 -6.70 -8.34 12.10
CA ASP A 73 -6.19 -9.27 13.12
C ASP A 73 -5.86 -8.60 14.47
N GLY A 74 -6.17 -7.31 14.64
CA GLY A 74 -6.02 -6.57 15.89
C GLY A 74 -4.67 -5.89 16.09
N LYS A 75 -3.79 -5.83 15.08
CA LYS A 75 -2.53 -5.08 15.20
C LYS A 75 -2.76 -3.58 15.08
N THR A 76 -1.92 -2.81 15.77
CA THR A 76 -1.85 -1.37 15.58
C THR A 76 -1.34 -1.03 14.18
N THR A 77 -1.74 0.12 13.65
CA THR A 77 -1.32 0.59 12.33
C THR A 77 0.20 0.61 12.17
N ASP A 78 0.95 1.05 13.18
CA ASP A 78 2.42 1.12 13.12
C ASP A 78 3.04 -0.28 13.05
N SER A 79 2.55 -1.22 13.87
CA SER A 79 3.02 -2.62 13.87
C SER A 79 2.69 -3.31 12.53
N ALA A 80 1.49 -3.05 12.01
CA ALA A 80 1.05 -3.58 10.72
C ALA A 80 1.91 -3.08 9.56
N ILE A 81 2.21 -1.78 9.51
CA ILE A 81 3.09 -1.18 8.49
C ILE A 81 4.49 -1.79 8.58
N ALA A 82 5.09 -1.82 9.77
CA ALA A 82 6.44 -2.37 9.96
C ALA A 82 6.52 -3.84 9.52
N GLN A 83 5.48 -4.63 9.82
CA GLN A 83 5.43 -6.02 9.39
C GLN A 83 5.22 -6.17 7.88
N ALA A 84 4.32 -5.40 7.27
CA ALA A 84 4.09 -5.44 5.82
C ALA A 84 5.36 -5.12 5.02
N TRP A 85 6.20 -4.19 5.50
CA TRP A 85 7.49 -3.89 4.89
C TRP A 85 8.50 -5.05 4.96
N ARG A 86 8.47 -5.86 6.02
CA ARG A 86 9.33 -7.06 6.11
C ARG A 86 8.89 -8.14 5.13
N GLU A 87 7.59 -8.28 4.92
CA GLU A 87 7.02 -9.30 4.04
C GLU A 87 7.11 -8.89 2.55
N PHE A 88 6.98 -7.59 2.27
CA PHE A 88 6.99 -7.03 0.91
C PHE A 88 7.99 -5.86 0.83
N PRO A 89 9.31 -6.12 0.92
CA PRO A 89 10.35 -5.10 0.84
C PRO A 89 10.55 -4.63 -0.61
N ILE A 90 11.08 -3.42 -0.80
CA ILE A 90 11.43 -2.85 -2.14
C ILE A 90 12.08 -3.91 -3.03
N CYS A 91 11.62 -4.02 -4.28
CA CYS A 91 12.19 -4.91 -5.26
C CYS A 91 13.70 -4.62 -5.40
N LYS A 92 14.52 -5.61 -5.06
CA LYS A 92 15.95 -5.56 -5.34
C LYS A 92 16.12 -5.75 -6.84
N ARG A 93 16.44 -4.67 -7.54
CA ARG A 93 16.96 -4.73 -8.91
C ARG A 93 18.38 -5.25 -8.89
#